data_AF-A0A3S2V571-F1
#
_entry.id   AF-A0A3S2V571-F1
#
_cell.length_a   1.000
_cell.length_b   1.000
_cell.length_c   1.000
_cell.angle_alpha   90.00
_cell.angle_beta   90.00
_cell.angle_gamma   90.00
#
_symmetry.space_group_name_H-M   'P 1'
#
loop_
_entity.id
_entity.type
_entity.pdbx_description
1 polymer ?
#
loop_
_entity_poly.entity_id
_entity_poly.type
_entity_poly.pdbx_seq_one_letter_code
_entity_poly.pdbx_strand_id
1 'polypeptide(L)'
;MLTPGMKAIVERQRLGFVATVSAAGEPNLSPKGTFVVIDDRTLAFGEIRSPATIANLRERPALDVNMVDPLSRKGFRASGRATVHERGGDAFAAHRPRFDRWGALADRIRAIVLIEVRAAAPLSSPAYDDGATEAELRAQWAGILLGDP
;
A
#
# COMPACT_ATOMS: atom_id res chain seq x y z
N MET A 1 -12.64 8.71 -0.78
CA MET A 1 -12.64 7.73 -1.90
C MET A 1 -11.31 7.84 -2.62
N LEU A 2 -10.86 6.76 -3.26
CA LEU A 2 -9.63 6.72 -4.05
C LEU A 2 -9.88 7.40 -5.41
N THR A 3 -9.09 8.41 -5.73
CA THR A 3 -9.15 9.05 -7.05
C THR A 3 -8.51 8.16 -8.12
N PRO A 4 -8.79 8.40 -9.42
CA PRO A 4 -8.10 7.69 -10.51
C PRO A 4 -6.56 7.78 -10.42
N GLY A 5 -6.03 8.95 -10.02
CA GLY A 5 -4.58 9.13 -9.82
C GLY A 5 -4.01 8.26 -8.70
N MET A 6 -4.73 8.13 -7.57
CA MET A 6 -4.32 7.26 -6.46
C MET A 6 -4.29 5.80 -6.90
N LYS A 7 -5.31 5.34 -7.63
CA LYS A 7 -5.36 3.97 -8.17
C LYS A 7 -4.22 3.70 -9.16
N ALA A 8 -3.89 4.67 -10.01
CA ALA A 8 -2.76 4.56 -10.93
C ALA A 8 -1.41 4.41 -10.19
N ILE A 9 -1.24 5.10 -9.05
CA ILE A 9 -0.06 4.94 -8.19
C ILE A 9 0.00 3.53 -7.60
N VAL A 10 -1.13 2.97 -7.16
CA VAL A 10 -1.20 1.56 -6.69
C VAL A 10 -0.70 0.58 -7.75
N GLU A 11 -1.16 0.73 -8.99
CA GLU A 11 -0.79 -0.18 -10.07
C GLU A 11 0.67 -0.07 -10.53
N ARG A 12 1.22 1.15 -10.51
CA ARG A 12 2.60 1.43 -10.93
C ARG A 12 3.61 1.06 -9.85
N GLN A 13 3.37 1.49 -8.62
CA GLN A 13 4.34 1.37 -7.54
C GLN A 13 4.27 0.04 -6.83
N ARG A 14 3.05 -0.46 -6.58
CA ARG A 14 2.70 -1.74 -5.91
C ARG A 14 3.25 -1.94 -4.50
N LEU A 15 4.30 -1.23 -4.13
CA LEU A 15 4.90 -1.12 -2.81
C LEU A 15 4.27 0.05 -2.05
N GLY A 16 3.51 -0.26 -1.01
CA GLY A 16 3.04 0.70 -0.03
C GLY A 16 3.51 0.31 1.37
N PHE A 17 3.50 1.27 2.29
CA PHE A 17 3.83 1.07 3.69
C PHE A 17 2.56 1.12 4.51
N VAL A 18 2.34 0.09 5.32
CA VAL A 18 1.19 -0.03 6.21
C VAL A 18 1.63 0.27 7.63
N ALA A 19 1.07 1.34 8.20
CA ALA A 19 1.23 1.69 9.60
C ALA A 19 0.09 1.10 10.42
N THR A 20 0.43 0.40 11.50
CA THR A 20 -0.50 -0.14 12.50
C THR A 20 0.04 0.15 13.90
N VAL A 21 -0.79 -0.08 14.92
CA VAL A 21 -0.41 0.14 16.33
C VAL A 21 -0.69 -1.13 17.11
N SER A 22 0.25 -1.58 17.93
CA SER A 22 0.08 -2.76 18.81
C SER A 22 -0.90 -2.47 19.94
N ALA A 23 -1.38 -3.48 20.67
CA ALA A 23 -2.18 -3.27 21.90
C ALA A 23 -1.51 -2.33 22.90
N ALA A 24 -0.17 -2.42 23.04
CA ALA A 24 0.61 -1.58 23.94
C ALA A 24 0.74 -0.12 23.49
N GLY A 25 0.30 0.22 22.27
CA GLY A 25 0.42 1.57 21.71
C GLY A 25 1.68 1.79 20.87
N GLU A 26 2.50 0.75 20.68
CA GLU A 26 3.73 0.86 19.89
C GLU A 26 3.45 0.93 18.39
N PRO A 27 4.14 1.81 17.64
CA PRO A 27 3.98 1.90 16.20
C PRO A 27 4.61 0.69 15.50
N ASN A 28 3.97 0.22 14.44
CA ASN A 28 4.52 -0.75 13.52
C ASN A 28 4.36 -0.25 12.08
N LEU A 29 5.43 -0.27 11.30
CA LEU A 29 5.44 0.12 9.89
C LEU A 29 5.97 -1.03 9.04
N SER A 30 5.19 -1.50 8.08
CA SER A 30 5.55 -2.68 7.28
C SER A 30 5.33 -2.48 5.78
N PRO A 31 6.33 -2.74 4.92
CA PRO A 31 6.17 -2.68 3.48
C PRO A 31 5.32 -3.84 2.96
N LYS A 32 4.39 -3.56 2.04
CA LYS A 32 3.59 -4.55 1.29
C LYS A 32 3.76 -4.29 -0.20
N GLY A 33 4.27 -5.29 -0.92
CA GLY A 33 4.49 -5.24 -2.37
C GLY A 33 3.37 -5.86 -3.21
N THR A 34 2.25 -6.21 -2.58
CA THR A 34 1.14 -6.98 -3.17
C THR A 34 -0.16 -6.19 -3.22
N PHE A 35 -0.11 -4.85 -3.25
CA PHE A 35 -1.34 -4.05 -3.24
C PHE A 35 -2.17 -4.22 -4.51
N VAL A 36 -3.49 -4.30 -4.35
CA VAL A 36 -4.48 -4.24 -5.43
C VAL A 36 -5.60 -3.26 -5.08
N VAL A 37 -6.18 -2.65 -6.10
CA VAL A 37 -7.43 -1.89 -5.98
C VAL A 37 -8.61 -2.85 -6.15
N ILE A 38 -9.55 -2.84 -5.20
CA ILE A 38 -10.79 -3.61 -5.31
C ILE A 38 -11.90 -2.74 -5.92
N ASP A 39 -12.05 -1.51 -5.42
CA ASP A 39 -13.02 -0.52 -5.87
C ASP A 39 -12.61 0.91 -5.42
N ASP A 40 -13.52 1.88 -5.50
CA ASP A 40 -13.30 3.30 -5.13
C ASP A 40 -13.05 3.54 -3.64
N ARG A 41 -13.34 2.56 -2.79
CA ARG A 41 -13.23 2.64 -1.33
C ARG A 41 -12.47 1.47 -0.73
N THR A 42 -11.99 0.52 -1.53
CA THR A 42 -11.37 -0.69 -1.01
C THR A 42 -10.03 -0.96 -1.68
N LEU A 43 -8.99 -1.06 -0.84
CA LEU A 43 -7.69 -1.62 -1.22
C LEU A 43 -7.56 -3.02 -0.63
N ALA A 44 -6.63 -3.81 -1.16
CA ALA A 44 -6.21 -5.05 -0.50
C ALA A 44 -4.71 -5.29 -0.64
N PHE A 45 -4.14 -6.07 0.27
CA PHE A 45 -2.81 -6.66 0.09
C PHE A 45 -2.79 -8.13 0.51
N GLY A 46 -1.92 -8.90 -0.13
CA GLY A 46 -1.66 -10.29 0.20
C GLY A 46 -0.61 -10.36 1.30
N GLU A 47 -0.97 -10.96 2.43
CA GLU A 47 -0.07 -11.16 3.56
C GLU A 47 0.75 -12.43 3.40
N ILE A 48 2.08 -12.28 3.49
CA ILE A 48 3.03 -13.40 3.32
C ILE A 48 3.90 -13.60 4.56
N ARG A 49 4.47 -12.55 5.18
CA ARG A 49 5.44 -12.68 6.29
C ARG A 49 5.52 -11.45 7.22
N SER A 50 4.40 -10.97 7.71
CA SER A 50 4.25 -9.75 8.53
C SER A 50 3.41 -10.02 9.79
N PRO A 51 3.84 -10.95 10.66
CA PRO A 51 3.05 -11.39 11.81
C PRO A 51 2.65 -10.24 12.74
N ALA A 52 3.53 -9.26 12.97
CA ALA A 52 3.22 -8.08 13.78
C ALA A 52 2.10 -7.22 13.18
N THR A 53 2.11 -7.01 11.86
CA THR A 53 1.02 -6.26 11.18
C THR A 53 -0.31 -6.98 11.38
N ILE A 54 -0.36 -8.30 11.18
CA ILE A 54 -1.61 -9.06 11.31
C ILE A 54 -2.10 -9.13 12.74
N ALA A 55 -1.21 -9.35 13.71
CA ALA A 55 -1.56 -9.33 15.13
C ALA A 55 -2.21 -7.98 15.50
N ASN A 56 -1.57 -6.87 15.12
CA ASN A 56 -2.11 -5.54 15.34
C ASN A 56 -3.49 -5.35 14.69
N LEU A 57 -3.67 -5.77 13.43
CA LEU A 57 -4.94 -5.58 12.71
C LEU A 57 -6.10 -6.41 13.28
N ARG A 58 -5.82 -7.60 13.85
CA ARG A 58 -6.83 -8.44 14.50
C ARG A 58 -7.35 -7.79 15.78
N GLU A 59 -6.50 -7.12 16.53
CA GLU A 59 -6.88 -6.42 17.77
C GLU A 59 -7.42 -5.01 17.49
N ARG A 60 -6.79 -4.30 16.56
CA ARG A 60 -7.04 -2.90 16.20
C ARG A 60 -7.04 -2.77 14.68
N PRO A 61 -8.21 -2.81 14.02
CA PRO A 61 -8.26 -2.82 12.56
C PRO A 61 -7.88 -1.48 11.92
N ALA A 62 -7.67 -0.41 12.70
CA ALA A 62 -7.28 0.90 12.18
C ALA A 62 -5.85 0.87 11.62
N LEU A 63 -5.65 1.47 10.45
CA LEU A 63 -4.36 1.55 9.78
C LEU A 63 -4.26 2.77 8.87
N ASP A 64 -3.02 3.13 8.57
CA ASP A 64 -2.66 4.07 7.50
C ASP A 64 -1.86 3.34 6.41
N VAL A 65 -2.14 3.68 5.16
CA VAL A 65 -1.33 3.31 3.99
C VAL A 65 -0.65 4.55 3.47
N ASN A 66 0.66 4.46 3.23
CA ASN A 66 1.41 5.46 2.48
C ASN A 66 2.04 4.83 1.25
N MET A 67 1.80 5.43 0.09
CA MET A 67 2.40 4.99 -1.18
C MET A 67 2.95 6.20 -1.91
N VAL A 68 4.23 6.12 -2.28
CA VAL A 68 4.98 7.22 -2.88
C VAL A 68 5.74 6.70 -4.09
N ASP A 69 5.58 7.36 -5.23
CA ASP A 69 6.51 7.25 -6.35
C ASP A 69 7.75 8.12 -6.03
N PRO A 70 8.92 7.51 -5.76
CA PRO A 70 10.09 8.26 -5.35
C PRO A 70 10.68 9.08 -6.50
N LEU A 71 10.34 8.79 -7.76
CA LEU A 71 10.81 9.57 -8.91
C LEU A 71 10.00 10.86 -9.09
N SER A 72 8.67 10.77 -9.15
CA SER A 72 7.84 11.99 -9.21
C SER A 72 7.73 12.71 -7.88
N ARG A 73 8.09 12.07 -6.77
CA ARG A 73 7.87 12.60 -5.41
C ARG A 73 6.39 12.91 -5.14
N LYS A 74 5.50 12.13 -5.78
CA LYS A 74 4.05 12.18 -5.58
C LYS A 74 3.57 10.85 -5.02
N GLY A 75 2.39 10.86 -4.42
CA GLY A 75 1.84 9.68 -3.78
C GLY A 75 0.44 9.93 -3.24
N PHE A 76 0.05 9.09 -2.29
CA PHE A 76 -1.10 9.37 -1.44
C PHE A 76 -0.95 8.73 -0.06
N ARG A 77 -1.74 9.25 0.88
CA ARG A 77 -2.02 8.59 2.16
C ARG A 77 -3.49 8.19 2.18
N ALA A 78 -3.77 7.02 2.75
CA ALA A 78 -5.13 6.55 2.98
C ALA A 78 -5.25 5.96 4.38
N SER A 79 -6.20 6.45 5.16
CA SER A 79 -6.55 5.90 6.48
C SER A 79 -7.79 5.04 6.37
N GLY A 80 -7.84 3.91 7.07
CA GLY A 80 -8.94 2.97 6.93
C GLY A 80 -9.06 1.96 8.05
N ARG A 81 -9.93 0.97 7.82
CA ARG A 81 -10.06 -0.21 8.68
C ARG A 81 -9.85 -1.47 7.87
N ALA A 82 -9.11 -2.42 8.44
CA ALA A 82 -8.85 -3.71 7.83
C ALA A 82 -9.83 -4.80 8.28
N THR A 83 -10.05 -5.74 7.38
CA THR A 83 -10.53 -7.09 7.68
C THR A 83 -9.52 -8.10 7.17
N VAL A 84 -9.13 -9.06 8.02
CA VAL A 84 -8.17 -10.11 7.67
C VAL A 84 -8.93 -11.37 7.29
N HIS A 85 -8.73 -11.86 6.07
CA HIS A 85 -9.32 -13.11 5.58
C HIS A 85 -8.24 -14.18 5.44
N GLU A 86 -8.31 -15.19 6.29
CA GLU A 86 -7.35 -16.29 6.30
C GLU A 86 -7.54 -17.22 5.10
N ARG A 87 -6.42 -17.82 4.65
CA ARG A 87 -6.45 -18.89 3.65
C ARG A 87 -7.40 -20.01 4.09
N GLY A 88 -8.22 -20.46 3.14
CA GLY A 88 -9.23 -21.51 3.36
C GLY A 88 -10.64 -20.97 3.59
N GLY A 89 -10.82 -19.67 3.83
CA GLY A 89 -12.15 -19.05 3.91
C GLY A 89 -12.67 -18.57 2.54
N ASP A 90 -14.00 -18.44 2.42
CA ASP A 90 -14.67 -18.03 1.18
C ASP A 90 -14.22 -16.65 0.68
N ALA A 91 -14.08 -15.68 1.59
CA ALA A 91 -13.60 -14.35 1.26
C ALA A 91 -12.16 -14.37 0.74
N PHE A 92 -11.30 -15.23 1.30
CA PHE A 92 -9.95 -15.42 0.76
C PHE A 92 -10.02 -15.98 -0.66
N ALA A 93 -10.82 -17.03 -0.88
CA ALA A 93 -10.98 -17.65 -2.19
C ALA A 93 -11.50 -16.65 -3.25
N ALA A 94 -12.47 -15.81 -2.87
CA ALA A 94 -13.05 -14.80 -3.75
C ALA A 94 -12.05 -13.71 -4.18
N HIS A 95 -11.07 -13.37 -3.33
CA HIS A 95 -10.09 -12.33 -3.62
C HIS A 95 -8.74 -12.85 -4.14
N ARG A 96 -8.39 -14.11 -3.89
CA ARG A 96 -7.10 -14.71 -4.28
C ARG A 96 -6.74 -14.54 -5.77
N PRO A 97 -7.65 -14.68 -6.75
CA PRO A 97 -7.30 -14.51 -8.16
C PRO A 97 -6.74 -13.12 -8.52
N ARG A 98 -7.08 -12.08 -7.75
CA ARG A 98 -6.54 -10.72 -7.96
C ARG A 98 -5.03 -10.63 -7.74
N PHE A 99 -4.45 -11.65 -7.09
CA PHE A 99 -3.03 -11.72 -6.79
C PHE A 99 -2.25 -12.62 -7.78
N ASP A 100 -2.88 -13.19 -8.80
CA ASP A 100 -2.22 -14.12 -9.73
C ASP A 100 -1.03 -13.50 -10.48
N ARG A 101 -1.05 -12.18 -10.69
CA ARG A 101 0.06 -11.43 -11.31
C ARG A 101 1.41 -11.55 -10.58
N TRP A 102 1.41 -12.00 -9.31
CA TRP A 102 2.63 -12.25 -8.54
C TRP A 102 3.16 -13.69 -8.67
N GLY A 103 2.54 -14.53 -9.50
CA GLY A 103 3.00 -15.90 -9.79
C GLY A 103 3.17 -16.73 -8.52
N ALA A 104 4.29 -17.47 -8.42
CA ALA A 104 4.60 -18.33 -7.28
C ALA A 104 4.61 -17.61 -5.91
N LEU A 105 4.78 -16.28 -5.89
CA LEU A 105 4.68 -15.51 -4.64
C LEU A 105 3.23 -15.48 -4.11
N ALA A 106 2.24 -15.48 -5.00
CA ALA A 106 0.83 -15.46 -4.64
C ALA A 106 0.41 -16.76 -3.91
N ASP A 107 1.08 -17.88 -4.20
CA ASP A 107 0.86 -19.15 -3.52
C ASP A 107 1.35 -19.16 -2.07
N ARG A 108 2.16 -18.16 -1.68
CA ARG A 108 2.64 -17.98 -0.30
C ARG A 108 1.75 -17.06 0.54
N ILE A 109 0.68 -16.51 -0.04
CA ILE A 109 -0.24 -15.58 0.66
C ILE A 109 -1.04 -16.33 1.73
N ARG A 110 -0.80 -16.08 3.00
CA ARG A 110 -1.46 -16.78 4.11
C ARG A 110 -2.79 -16.13 4.51
N ALA A 111 -2.94 -14.84 4.23
CA ALA A 111 -4.18 -14.10 4.40
C ALA A 111 -4.30 -13.00 3.35
N ILE A 112 -5.52 -12.55 3.07
CA ILE A 112 -5.79 -11.35 2.28
C ILE A 112 -6.36 -10.31 3.24
N VAL A 113 -5.75 -9.14 3.26
CA VAL A 113 -6.21 -8.01 4.08
C VAL A 113 -6.96 -7.06 3.17
N LEU A 114 -8.27 -6.93 3.38
CA LEU A 114 -9.08 -5.88 2.77
C LEU A 114 -9.01 -4.62 3.63
N ILE A 115 -8.97 -3.46 3.01
CA ILE A 115 -8.88 -2.16 3.66
C ILE A 115 -10.06 -1.31 3.18
N GLU A 116 -11.02 -1.06 4.06
CA GLU A 116 -12.05 -0.03 3.89
C GLU A 116 -11.40 1.35 4.05
N VAL A 117 -11.21 2.07 2.95
CA VAL A 117 -10.62 3.41 2.90
C VAL A 117 -11.65 4.44 3.35
N ARG A 118 -11.36 5.10 4.46
CA ARG A 118 -12.23 6.12 5.08
C ARG A 118 -11.85 7.53 4.67
N ALA A 119 -10.56 7.80 4.56
CA ALA A 119 -10.03 9.04 4.01
C ALA A 119 -8.82 8.73 3.14
N ALA A 120 -8.65 9.52 2.08
CA ALA A 120 -7.48 9.47 1.23
C ALA A 120 -7.14 10.87 0.73
N ALA A 121 -5.85 11.21 0.73
CA ALA A 121 -5.36 12.51 0.29
C ALA A 121 -4.10 12.33 -0.57
N PRO A 122 -3.97 13.07 -1.67
CA PRO A 122 -2.73 13.08 -2.45
C PRO A 122 -1.59 13.68 -1.61
N LEU A 123 -0.35 13.33 -1.96
CA LEU A 123 0.84 13.97 -1.43
C LEU A 123 1.78 14.33 -2.59
N SER A 124 2.53 15.41 -2.41
CA SER A 124 3.57 15.90 -3.31
C SER A 124 4.71 16.51 -2.51
N SER A 125 5.91 16.55 -3.12
CA SER A 125 7.05 17.28 -2.58
C SER A 125 6.77 18.79 -2.48
N PRO A 126 7.27 19.49 -1.45
CA PRO A 126 7.29 20.96 -1.42
C PRO A 126 8.03 21.58 -2.62
N ALA A 127 8.94 20.83 -3.28
CA ALA A 127 9.63 21.32 -4.47
C ALA A 127 8.68 21.77 -5.61
N TYR A 128 7.46 21.23 -5.66
CA TYR A 128 6.45 21.70 -6.61
C TYR A 128 5.94 23.11 -6.28
N ASP A 129 5.91 23.48 -4.99
CA ASP A 129 5.53 24.81 -4.53
C ASP A 129 6.59 25.85 -4.94
N ASP A 130 7.84 25.41 -5.07
CA ASP A 130 8.99 26.19 -5.54
C ASP A 130 9.14 26.20 -7.08
N GLY A 131 8.17 25.62 -7.81
CA GLY A 131 8.12 25.65 -9.28
C GLY A 131 8.79 24.47 -10.00
N ALA A 132 9.28 23.45 -9.28
CA ALA A 132 9.84 22.27 -9.94
C ALA A 132 8.77 21.53 -10.76
N THR A 133 9.15 21.10 -11.96
CA THR A 133 8.33 20.25 -12.81
C THR A 133 8.51 18.78 -12.44
N GLU A 134 7.52 17.94 -12.77
CA GLU A 134 7.64 16.49 -12.56
C GLU A 134 8.79 15.89 -13.39
N ALA A 135 9.06 16.44 -14.58
CA ALA A 135 10.15 15.98 -15.44
C ALA A 135 11.52 16.21 -14.79
N GLU A 136 11.75 17.38 -14.19
CA GLU A 136 12.98 17.70 -13.46
C GLU A 136 13.17 16.79 -12.25
N LEU A 137 12.12 16.62 -11.43
CA LEU A 137 12.20 15.74 -10.26
C LEU A 137 12.46 14.29 -10.66
N ARG A 138 11.78 13.77 -11.69
CA ARG A 138 12.03 12.41 -12.17
C ARG A 138 13.46 12.23 -12.66
N ALA A 139 14.00 13.18 -13.43
CA ALA A 139 15.38 13.12 -13.91
C ALA A 139 16.39 13.15 -12.74
N GLN A 140 16.20 14.08 -11.79
CA GLN A 140 17.04 14.21 -10.61
C GLN A 140 17.03 12.95 -9.75
N TRP A 141 15.84 12.47 -9.37
CA TRP A 141 15.71 11.30 -8.48
C TRP A 141 16.05 9.99 -9.17
N ALA A 142 15.90 9.89 -10.49
CA ALA A 142 16.45 8.77 -11.25
C ALA A 142 17.98 8.74 -11.14
N GLY A 143 18.65 9.89 -11.29
CA GLY A 143 20.10 9.98 -11.11
C GLY A 143 20.57 9.57 -9.71
N ILE A 144 19.80 9.86 -8.66
CA ILE A 144 20.12 9.46 -7.28
C ILE A 144 19.85 7.98 -7.03
N LEU A 145 18.69 7.47 -7.44
CA LEU A 145 18.24 6.11 -7.10
C LEU A 145 18.83 5.03 -8.00
N LEU A 146 19.26 5.39 -9.22
CA LEU A 146 19.84 4.49 -10.21
C LEU A 146 21.33 4.78 -10.47
N GLY A 147 21.91 5.80 -9.84
CA GLY A 147 23.34 6.11 -9.94
C GLY A 147 24.22 4.97 -9.44
N ASP A 148 25.51 5.00 -9.82
CA ASP A 148 26.45 3.90 -9.54
C ASP A 148 26.53 3.57 -8.02
N PRO A 149 26.58 2.28 -7.66
CA PRO A 149 26.67 1.82 -6.28
C PRO A 149 27.96 2.21 -5.56
#